data_AF-A0A6B3NXB9-F1
#
_entry.id   AF-A0A6B3NXB9-F1
#
_cell.length_a   1.000
_cell.length_b   1.000
_cell.length_c   1.000
_cell.angle_alpha   90.00
_cell.angle_beta   90.00
_cell.angle_gamma   90.00
#
_symmetry.space_group_name_H-M   'P 1'
#
loop_
_entity.id
_entity.type
_entity.pdbx_description
1 polymer ?
#
loop_
_entity_poly.entity_id
_entity_poly.type
_entity_poly.pdbx_seq_one_letter_code
_entity_poly.pdbx_strand_id
1 'polypeptide(L)'
;MRIERLVGFAVLAGFFTSAQAVSVICPNPGRIQQGTDFSYSATAPNGRAWHGEQVGTAKVDPTTYTFKGASIAATTIACHYKGEDGAALTLKLSAERVEPGSQDKWGDGNCDSNKPTVCAFTFP
;
A
#
# COMPACT_ATOMS: atom_id res chain seq x y z
N MET A 1 -50.87 -16.30 -44.94
CA MET A 1 -50.22 -16.88 -43.75
C MET A 1 -48.77 -16.41 -43.73
N ARG A 2 -48.43 -15.45 -42.86
CA ARG A 2 -47.04 -15.02 -42.61
C ARG A 2 -46.73 -15.37 -41.15
N ILE A 3 -45.71 -16.20 -40.95
CA ILE A 3 -45.17 -16.55 -39.64
C ILE A 3 -43.89 -15.74 -39.50
N GLU A 4 -43.92 -14.67 -38.72
CA GLU A 4 -42.73 -13.89 -38.38
C GLU A 4 -42.01 -14.56 -37.21
N ARG A 5 -40.86 -15.17 -37.49
CA ARG A 5 -39.95 -15.73 -36.48
C ARG A 5 -39.09 -14.59 -35.94
N LEU A 6 -39.43 -14.09 -34.75
CA LEU A 6 -38.58 -13.20 -33.97
C LEU A 6 -37.37 -13.99 -33.46
N VAL A 7 -36.22 -13.82 -34.12
CA VAL A 7 -34.92 -14.30 -33.65
C VAL A 7 -34.44 -13.34 -32.56
N GLY A 8 -34.60 -13.74 -31.29
CA GLY A 8 -34.08 -12.99 -30.15
C GLY A 8 -32.56 -13.12 -30.06
N PHE A 9 -31.85 -12.03 -30.35
CA PHE A 9 -30.42 -11.91 -30.02
C PHE A 9 -30.27 -11.57 -28.53
N ALA A 10 -29.89 -12.55 -27.73
CA ALA A 10 -29.42 -12.32 -26.37
C ALA A 10 -27.99 -11.74 -26.44
N VAL A 11 -27.84 -10.43 -26.27
CA VAL A 11 -26.54 -9.79 -26.08
C VAL A 11 -26.11 -10.04 -24.64
N LEU A 12 -25.22 -11.00 -24.43
CA LEU A 12 -24.51 -11.19 -23.17
C LEU A 12 -23.61 -9.95 -22.92
N ALA A 13 -24.06 -9.05 -22.05
CA ALA A 13 -23.22 -7.97 -21.54
C ALA A 13 -22.15 -8.58 -20.63
N GLY A 14 -20.93 -8.72 -21.14
CA GLY A 14 -19.76 -9.06 -20.35
C GLY A 14 -19.39 -7.91 -19.43
N PHE A 15 -19.44 -8.11 -18.12
CA PHE A 15 -18.89 -7.19 -17.14
C PHE A 15 -17.36 -7.33 -17.15
N PHE A 16 -16.69 -6.52 -17.96
CA PHE A 16 -15.24 -6.33 -17.84
C PHE A 16 -14.98 -5.46 -16.60
N THR A 17 -14.74 -6.09 -15.44
CA THR A 17 -14.22 -5.38 -14.27
C THR A 17 -12.75 -5.04 -14.55
N SER A 18 -12.47 -3.83 -15.03
CA SER A 18 -11.11 -3.30 -15.07
C SER A 18 -10.60 -3.20 -13.64
N ALA A 19 -9.55 -3.95 -13.28
CA ALA A 19 -8.83 -3.75 -12.02
C ALA A 19 -8.36 -2.29 -11.97
N GLN A 20 -8.98 -1.48 -11.11
CA GLN A 20 -8.65 -0.06 -11.00
C GLN A 20 -7.41 0.07 -10.13
N ALA A 21 -6.33 0.62 -10.69
CA ALA A 21 -5.12 0.90 -9.92
C ALA A 21 -5.45 1.83 -8.75
N VAL A 22 -5.14 1.39 -7.52
CA VAL A 22 -5.40 2.16 -6.30
C VAL A 22 -4.16 2.94 -5.94
N SER A 23 -4.31 4.26 -5.73
CA SER A 23 -3.27 5.08 -5.14
C SER A 23 -3.24 4.87 -3.63
N VAL A 24 -2.09 4.50 -3.10
CA VAL A 24 -1.88 4.19 -1.69
C VAL A 24 -0.69 4.97 -1.14
N ILE A 25 -0.78 5.33 0.13
CA ILE A 25 0.28 6.00 0.89
C ILE A 25 0.64 5.15 2.09
N CYS A 26 1.84 5.38 2.62
CA CYS A 26 2.26 4.77 3.87
C CYS A 26 1.30 5.14 5.02
N PRO A 27 0.99 4.20 5.93
CA PRO A 27 0.04 4.44 7.00
C PRO A 27 0.52 5.55 7.93
N ASN A 28 -0.42 6.32 8.45
CA ASN A 28 -0.11 7.26 9.52
C ASN A 28 0.30 6.46 10.77
N PRO A 29 1.35 6.88 11.50
CA PRO A 29 1.77 6.26 12.77
C PRO A 29 0.60 5.95 13.74
N GLY A 30 -0.37 6.86 13.87
CA GLY A 30 -1.56 6.66 14.72
C GLY A 30 -2.59 5.62 14.21
N ARG A 31 -2.34 5.00 13.06
CA ARG A 31 -3.13 3.89 12.50
C ARG A 31 -2.39 2.55 12.58
N ILE A 32 -1.14 2.57 13.04
CA ILE A 32 -0.32 1.38 13.21
C ILE A 32 -0.70 0.74 14.55
N GLN A 33 -1.00 -0.55 14.49
CA GLN A 33 -1.34 -1.37 15.64
C GLN A 33 -0.11 -2.18 16.05
N GLN A 34 0.19 -2.17 17.34
CA GLN A 34 1.23 -3.02 17.90
C GLN A 34 0.64 -4.41 18.18
N GLY A 35 1.31 -5.44 17.66
CA GLY A 35 0.98 -6.83 17.94
C GLY A 35 1.75 -7.38 19.15
N THR A 36 1.95 -8.69 19.16
CA THR A 36 2.85 -9.35 20.12
C THR A 36 4.31 -8.99 19.83
N ASP A 37 5.12 -8.90 20.88
CA ASP A 37 6.54 -8.55 20.76
C ASP A 37 6.80 -7.23 20.00
N PHE A 38 7.72 -7.25 19.03
CA PHE A 38 8.12 -6.12 18.19
C PHE A 38 7.39 -6.09 16.83
N SER A 39 6.24 -6.76 16.73
CA SER A 39 5.44 -6.80 15.49
C SER A 39 4.44 -5.65 15.41
N TYR A 40 4.24 -5.13 14.19
CA TYR A 40 3.35 -4.01 13.91
C TYR A 40 2.56 -4.27 12.63
N SER A 41 1.33 -3.77 12.58
CA SER A 41 0.47 -3.88 11.40
C SER A 41 -0.37 -2.63 11.18
N ALA A 42 -0.88 -2.45 9.96
CA ALA A 42 -1.87 -1.43 9.65
C ALA A 42 -2.74 -1.89 8.48
N THR A 43 -3.99 -1.43 8.42
CA THR A 43 -4.86 -1.74 7.28
C THR A 43 -4.36 -1.07 6.01
N ALA A 44 -4.37 -1.81 4.90
CA ALA A 44 -4.17 -1.29 3.54
C ALA A 44 -5.45 -1.46 2.71
N PRO A 45 -5.58 -0.77 1.57
CA PRO A 45 -6.70 -1.00 0.65
C PRO A 45 -6.83 -2.45 0.17
N ASN A 46 -7.98 -2.80 -0.40
CA ASN A 46 -8.30 -4.13 -0.94
C ASN A 46 -8.20 -5.28 0.08
N GLY A 47 -8.48 -5.01 1.35
CA GLY A 47 -8.46 -6.02 2.42
C GLY A 47 -7.05 -6.49 2.81
N ARG A 48 -6.02 -5.79 2.34
CA ARG A 48 -4.62 -6.13 2.62
C ARG A 48 -4.17 -5.49 3.94
N ALA A 49 -2.99 -5.87 4.40
CA ALA A 49 -2.37 -5.28 5.58
C ALA A 49 -0.89 -5.01 5.36
N TRP A 50 -0.44 -3.91 5.97
CA TRP A 50 0.95 -3.63 6.23
C TRP A 50 1.42 -4.51 7.38
N HIS A 51 2.64 -5.03 7.26
CA HIS A 51 3.30 -5.81 8.31
C HIS A 51 4.74 -5.38 8.46
N GLY A 52 5.20 -5.25 9.69
CA GLY A 52 6.58 -4.91 9.95
C GLY A 52 7.02 -5.30 11.34
N GLU A 53 8.32 -5.22 11.53
CA GLU A 53 8.97 -5.45 12.80
C GLU A 53 9.79 -4.23 13.15
N GLN A 54 9.78 -3.85 14.43
CA GLN A 54 10.67 -2.83 14.94
C GLN A 54 12.06 -3.42 15.13
N VAL A 55 13.09 -2.66 14.73
CA VAL A 55 14.48 -2.87 15.15
C VAL A 55 14.75 -2.01 16.39
N GLY A 56 15.19 -2.64 17.47
CA GLY A 56 15.52 -1.98 18.74
C GLY A 56 15.39 -2.92 19.94
N THR A 57 15.73 -2.42 21.13
CA THR A 57 15.68 -3.20 22.38
C THR A 57 14.44 -2.92 23.23
N ALA A 58 13.70 -1.85 22.94
CA ALA A 58 12.52 -1.42 23.69
C ALA A 58 11.32 -1.27 22.79
N LYS A 59 10.15 -1.71 23.23
CA LYS A 59 8.89 -1.47 22.53
C LYS A 59 8.60 0.03 22.49
N VAL A 60 8.36 0.57 21.31
CA VAL A 60 8.02 1.99 21.13
C VAL A 60 6.55 2.10 20.73
N ASP A 61 5.87 3.08 21.31
CA ASP A 61 4.52 3.46 20.93
C ASP A 61 4.49 3.82 19.43
N PRO A 62 3.66 3.14 18.61
CA PRO A 62 3.55 3.44 17.18
C PRO A 62 3.30 4.92 16.87
N THR A 63 2.64 5.67 17.76
CA THR A 63 2.28 7.08 17.55
C THR A 63 3.47 8.04 17.60
N THR A 64 4.59 7.66 18.20
CA THR A 64 5.79 8.50 18.31
C THR A 64 6.69 8.40 17.08
N TYR A 65 6.44 7.43 16.21
CA TYR A 65 7.19 7.25 14.98
C TYR A 65 6.97 8.40 14.00
N THR A 66 8.06 8.83 13.35
CA THR A 66 8.03 9.81 12.28
C THR A 66 8.32 9.12 10.94
N PHE A 67 7.46 9.33 9.94
CA PHE A 67 7.71 8.87 8.58
C PHE A 67 8.97 9.52 7.99
N LYS A 68 9.84 8.70 7.38
CA LYS A 68 11.11 9.14 6.80
C LYS A 68 11.21 8.93 5.30
N GLY A 69 10.35 8.11 4.73
CA GLY A 69 10.36 7.83 3.31
C GLY A 69 9.80 6.45 3.02
N ALA A 70 9.82 6.09 1.74
CA ALA A 70 9.38 4.79 1.27
C ALA A 70 10.33 4.25 0.22
N SER A 71 10.36 2.93 0.07
CA SER A 71 11.06 2.25 -1.01
C SER A 71 10.12 1.24 -1.67
N ILE A 72 10.26 1.07 -2.97
CA ILE A 72 9.54 0.06 -3.75
C ILE A 72 10.55 -0.93 -4.35
N ALA A 73 10.18 -2.19 -4.28
CA ALA A 73 10.71 -3.27 -5.09
C ALA A 73 9.55 -3.82 -5.95
N ALA A 74 9.86 -4.64 -6.97
CA ALA A 74 8.91 -5.11 -7.98
C ALA A 74 7.51 -5.48 -7.46
N THR A 75 7.44 -6.10 -6.28
CA THR A 75 6.21 -6.60 -5.66
C THR A 75 6.07 -6.17 -4.18
N THR A 76 6.85 -5.21 -3.71
CA THR A 76 6.87 -4.85 -2.28
C THR A 76 7.05 -3.35 -2.09
N ILE A 77 6.19 -2.76 -1.28
CA ILE A 77 6.39 -1.41 -0.73
C ILE A 77 6.93 -1.55 0.67
N ALA A 78 7.91 -0.72 1.04
CA ALA A 78 8.37 -0.57 2.41
C ALA A 78 8.26 0.91 2.83
N CYS A 79 7.62 1.16 3.96
CA CYS A 79 7.46 2.45 4.59
C CYS A 79 8.40 2.53 5.78
N HIS A 80 9.26 3.54 5.79
CA HIS A 80 10.32 3.69 6.78
C HIS A 80 9.94 4.73 7.82
N TYR A 81 10.05 4.35 9.08
CA TYR A 81 9.74 5.20 10.21
C TYR A 81 10.90 5.22 11.20
N LYS A 82 11.15 6.39 11.77
CA LYS A 82 12.12 6.59 12.83
C LYS A 82 11.39 6.93 14.13
N GLY A 83 11.65 6.15 15.17
CA GLY A 83 11.23 6.43 16.53
C GLY A 83 12.33 7.15 17.32
N GLU A 84 12.05 7.38 18.60
CA GLU A 84 13.02 7.91 19.55
C GLU A 84 14.12 6.88 19.86
N ASP A 85 15.24 7.33 20.44
CA ASP A 85 16.35 6.49 20.90
C ASP A 85 16.92 5.49 19.87
N GLY A 86 16.79 5.82 18.58
CA GLY A 86 17.31 4.98 17.49
C GLY A 86 16.40 3.83 17.09
N ALA A 87 15.19 3.71 17.65
CA ALA A 87 14.19 2.76 17.18
C ALA A 87 13.83 3.03 15.70
N ALA A 88 13.71 1.97 14.93
CA ALA A 88 13.29 2.04 13.54
C ALA A 88 12.20 1.01 13.26
N LEU A 89 11.20 1.41 12.48
CA LEU A 89 10.11 0.54 12.05
C LEU A 89 10.04 0.57 10.52
N THR A 90 9.99 -0.62 9.92
CA THR A 90 9.73 -0.77 8.48
C THR A 90 8.44 -1.57 8.29
N LEU A 91 7.39 -0.92 7.81
CA LEU A 91 6.15 -1.58 7.43
C LEU A 91 6.19 -1.95 5.95
N LYS A 92 5.89 -3.20 5.62
CA LYS A 92 5.88 -3.73 4.27
C LYS A 92 4.48 -4.10 3.82
N LEU A 93 4.19 -3.83 2.55
CA LEU A 93 3.00 -4.31 1.86
C LEU A 93 3.45 -5.03 0.59
N SER A 94 3.10 -6.31 0.47
CA SER A 94 3.29 -7.05 -0.78
C SER A 94 2.20 -6.66 -1.77
N ALA A 95 2.51 -6.64 -3.07
CA ALA A 95 1.59 -6.40 -4.19
C ALA A 95 2.00 -7.19 -5.44
N GLU A 96 1.07 -7.39 -6.38
CA GLU A 96 1.38 -8.08 -7.64
C GLU A 96 2.33 -7.25 -8.51
N ARG A 97 2.16 -5.94 -8.49
CA ARG A 97 3.02 -4.93 -9.09
C ARG A 97 2.89 -3.65 -8.29
N VAL A 98 3.98 -2.90 -8.17
CA VAL A 98 3.99 -1.57 -7.58
C VAL A 98 4.65 -0.60 -8.53
N GLU A 99 4.06 0.57 -8.68
CA GLU A 99 4.65 1.70 -9.39
C GLU A 99 4.64 2.96 -8.52
N PRO A 100 5.58 3.89 -8.72
CA PRO A 100 5.48 5.22 -8.16
C PRO A 100 4.19 5.92 -8.57
N GLY A 101 3.53 6.60 -7.63
CA GLY A 101 2.37 7.44 -7.94
C GLY A 101 2.76 8.70 -8.72
N SER A 102 4.02 9.13 -8.61
CA SER A 102 4.60 10.20 -9.42
C SER A 102 6.10 9.97 -9.61
N GLN A 103 6.59 9.86 -10.84
CA GLN A 103 7.99 9.50 -11.13
C GLN A 103 9.01 10.55 -10.63
N ASP A 104 8.64 11.83 -10.56
CA ASP A 104 9.52 12.93 -10.18
C ASP A 104 9.88 12.96 -8.68
N LYS A 105 9.19 12.15 -7.86
CA LYS A 105 9.43 12.03 -6.42
C LYS A 105 10.22 10.79 -6.02
N TRP A 106 10.52 9.93 -7.00
CA TRP A 106 11.16 8.65 -6.78
C TRP A 106 12.47 8.57 -7.56
N GLY A 107 13.55 8.19 -6.88
CA GLY A 107 14.86 7.91 -7.46
C GLY A 107 15.28 6.49 -7.13
N ASP A 108 15.59 5.67 -8.14
CA ASP A 108 16.01 4.28 -7.99
C ASP A 108 15.09 3.45 -7.05
N GLY A 109 13.78 3.70 -7.13
CA GLY A 109 12.78 3.03 -6.30
C GLY A 109 12.69 3.55 -4.86
N ASN A 110 13.30 4.69 -4.53
CA ASN A 110 13.24 5.31 -3.20
C ASN A 110 12.58 6.69 -3.26
N CYS A 111 11.87 7.04 -2.20
CA CYS A 111 11.31 8.37 -1.96
C CYS A 111 11.71 8.84 -0.56
N ASP A 112 12.57 9.86 -0.49
CA ASP A 112 13.15 10.38 0.76
C ASP A 112 12.35 11.53 1.39
N SER A 113 11.14 11.79 0.88
CA SER A 113 10.26 12.81 1.44
C SER A 113 9.69 12.35 2.79
N ASN A 114 9.69 13.24 3.77
CA ASN A 114 9.02 13.02 5.06
C ASN A 114 7.48 13.22 5.01
N LYS A 115 6.92 13.47 3.81
CA LYS A 115 5.48 13.61 3.59
C LYS A 115 4.94 12.35 2.90
N PRO A 116 4.12 11.51 3.57
CA PRO A 116 3.60 10.27 2.98
C PRO A 116 2.88 10.44 1.64
N THR A 117 2.19 11.58 1.46
CA THR A 117 1.47 11.90 0.21
C THR A 117 2.39 12.15 -0.98
N VAL A 118 3.64 12.54 -0.74
CA VAL A 118 4.66 12.70 -1.80
C VAL A 118 5.22 11.35 -2.23
N CYS A 119 5.29 10.39 -1.29
CA CYS A 119 5.72 9.01 -1.54
C CYS A 119 4.53 8.08 -1.82
N ALA A 120 3.53 8.56 -2.57
CA ALA A 120 2.43 7.73 -3.03
C ALA A 120 2.90 6.70 -4.06
N PHE A 121 2.22 5.56 -4.10
CA PHE A 121 2.44 4.46 -5.03
C PHE A 121 1.11 3.92 -5.52
N THR A 122 1.12 3.28 -6.68
CA THR A 122 -0.03 2.64 -7.30
C THR A 122 0.18 1.15 -7.40
N PHE A 123 -0.87 0.38 -7.17
CA PHE A 123 -0.91 -1.06 -7.42
C PHE A 123 -2.33 -1.49 -7.83
N PRO A 124 -2.47 -2.57 -8.62
CA PRO A 124 -3.78 -3.08 -9.05
C PRO A 124 -4.62 -3.63 -7.90
#